data_AF-A0A5N5WR63-F1
#
_entry.id   AF-A0A5N5WR63-F1
#
_cell.length_a   1.000
_cell.length_b   1.000
_cell.length_c   1.000
_cell.angle_alpha   90.00
_cell.angle_beta   90.00
_cell.angle_gamma   90.00
#
_symmetry.space_group_name_H-M   'P 1'
#
loop_
_entity.id
_entity.type
_entity.pdbx_description
1 polymer ?
#
loop_
_entity_poly.entity_id
_entity_poly.type
_entity_poly.pdbx_seq_one_letter_code
_entity_poly.pdbx_strand_id
1 'polypeptide(L)'
;MVNMVRHPSGARYHVDVGFGGDGPTSPIPLVSGEAIQNLGPQVMLLLYGNIPKQTRMEQRHWIYQYRNGAEKEWNSFYCFTELEFFQEDFEVINRVAAWEFFQRGTVVVAKSIRQGEEAVIYRSKEVIVQIQAVGDEVNIVGKIMLVNNELKVNMGGRTRVVDSFTTKADRMLALRKWFSISVE
;
A
#
# COMPACT_ATOMS: atom_id res chain seq x y z
N MET A 1 -1.97 9.54 -3.50
CA MET A 1 -1.78 10.11 -4.85
C MET A 1 -1.57 8.95 -5.80
N VAL A 2 -2.01 9.05 -7.04
CA VAL A 2 -1.93 7.97 -8.03
C VAL A 2 -1.47 8.55 -9.36
N ASN A 3 -0.64 7.79 -10.08
CA ASN A 3 -0.24 8.12 -11.45
C ASN A 3 -1.01 7.26 -12.45
N MET A 4 -1.42 7.85 -13.55
CA MET A 4 -1.92 7.11 -14.71
C MET A 4 -0.84 7.12 -15.79
N VAL A 5 -0.34 5.94 -16.15
CA VAL A 5 0.75 5.78 -17.12
C VAL A 5 0.20 5.17 -18.39
N ARG A 6 0.56 5.74 -19.54
CA ARG A 6 0.23 5.19 -20.86
C ARG A 6 1.48 4.54 -21.46
N HIS A 7 1.40 3.25 -21.77
CA HIS A 7 2.42 2.52 -22.51
C HIS A 7 2.35 2.87 -24.02
N PRO A 8 3.44 2.81 -24.80
CA PRO A 8 3.43 3.09 -26.24
C PRO A 8 2.43 2.26 -27.07
N SER A 9 2.01 1.09 -26.58
CA SER A 9 0.94 0.29 -27.19
C SER A 9 -0.47 0.89 -27.03
N GLY A 10 -0.61 1.98 -26.28
CA GLY A 10 -1.90 2.61 -25.95
C GLY A 10 -2.53 2.09 -24.64
N ALA A 11 -2.02 1.00 -24.08
CA ALA A 11 -2.47 0.48 -22.79
C ALA A 11 -2.25 1.50 -21.66
N ARG A 12 -3.22 1.63 -20.75
CA ARG A 12 -3.18 2.57 -19.63
C ARG A 12 -3.16 1.81 -18.31
N TYR A 13 -2.37 2.30 -17.37
CA TYR A 13 -2.16 1.68 -16.07
C TYR A 13 -2.33 2.69 -14.94
N HIS A 14 -3.00 2.25 -13.89
CA HIS A 14 -2.97 2.81 -12.56
C HIS A 14 -1.67 2.40 -11.85
N VAL A 15 -0.90 3.38 -11.41
CA VAL A 15 0.37 3.20 -10.70
C VAL A 15 0.32 3.98 -9.39
N ASP A 16 0.14 3.26 -8.29
CA ASP A 16 0.15 3.82 -6.94
C ASP A 16 1.32 3.24 -6.14
N VAL A 17 2.31 4.08 -5.87
CA VAL A 17 3.50 3.76 -5.07
C VAL A 17 3.46 4.42 -3.68
N GLY A 18 2.37 5.13 -3.36
CA GLY A 18 2.25 5.99 -2.18
C GLY A 18 1.19 5.56 -1.18
N PHE A 19 0.35 4.57 -1.51
CA PHE A 19 -0.70 4.09 -0.60
C PHE A 19 -0.15 3.43 0.68
N GLY A 20 0.96 2.71 0.56
CA GLY A 20 1.55 1.94 1.64
C GLY A 20 1.05 0.50 1.68
N GLY A 21 0.75 -0.02 2.87
CA GLY A 21 0.68 -1.48 3.12
C GLY A 21 -0.41 -2.24 2.34
N ASP A 22 -1.57 -1.66 2.06
CA ASP A 22 -2.64 -2.32 1.28
C ASP A 22 -2.74 -1.78 -0.16
N GLY A 23 -1.65 -1.15 -0.62
CA GLY A 23 -1.52 -0.67 -1.99
C GLY A 23 -1.24 -1.81 -2.97
N PRO A 24 -1.35 -1.53 -4.27
CA PRO A 24 -0.99 -2.49 -5.30
C PRO A 24 0.52 -2.77 -5.31
N THR A 25 0.89 -4.04 -5.50
CA THR A 25 2.31 -4.44 -5.65
C THR A 25 2.79 -4.38 -7.09
N SER A 26 1.89 -4.15 -8.05
CA SER A 26 2.17 -4.00 -9.47
C SER A 26 1.25 -2.96 -10.11
N PRO A 27 1.61 -2.38 -11.28
CA PRO A 27 0.69 -1.58 -12.07
C PRO A 27 -0.61 -2.34 -12.35
N ILE A 28 -1.75 -1.66 -12.25
CA ILE A 28 -3.07 -2.23 -12.55
C ILE A 28 -3.54 -1.64 -13.89
N PRO A 29 -3.88 -2.44 -14.91
CA PRO A 29 -4.56 -1.95 -16.10
C PRO A 29 -5.81 -1.14 -15.74
N LEU A 30 -6.00 0.00 -16.42
CA LEU A 30 -7.21 0.83 -16.31
C LEU A 30 -8.37 0.17 -17.09
N VAL A 31 -8.80 -1.00 -16.62
CA VAL A 31 -9.91 -1.80 -17.14
C VAL A 31 -10.90 -2.06 -16.00
N SER A 32 -12.15 -1.64 -16.20
CA SER A 32 -13.16 -1.72 -15.14
C SER A 32 -13.58 -3.17 -14.87
N GLY A 33 -13.49 -3.60 -13.62
CA GLY A 33 -13.93 -4.91 -13.14
C GLY A 33 -12.92 -6.03 -13.32
N GLU A 34 -11.74 -5.75 -13.88
CA GLU A 34 -10.69 -6.75 -14.05
C GLU A 34 -9.95 -6.98 -12.72
N ALA A 35 -10.03 -8.20 -12.21
CA ALA A 35 -9.47 -8.58 -10.93
C ALA A 35 -8.03 -9.10 -11.07
N ILE A 36 -7.15 -8.61 -10.22
CA ILE A 36 -5.71 -8.92 -10.24
C ILE A 36 -5.26 -9.39 -8.87
N GLN A 37 -4.43 -10.42 -8.88
CA GLN A 37 -3.80 -10.99 -7.71
C GLN A 37 -2.76 -10.02 -7.13
N ASN A 38 -2.85 -9.74 -5.83
CA ASN A 38 -1.88 -8.92 -5.09
C ASN A 38 -1.08 -9.81 -4.11
N LEU A 39 -0.91 -9.35 -2.87
CA LEU A 39 -0.23 -10.06 -1.81
C LEU A 39 -1.10 -11.18 -1.17
N GLY A 40 -0.66 -12.44 -1.27
CA GLY A 40 -1.33 -13.55 -0.58
C GLY A 40 -2.70 -13.90 -1.17
N PRO A 41 -3.80 -14.00 -0.39
CA PRO A 41 -5.15 -14.16 -0.93
C PRO A 41 -5.78 -12.83 -1.37
N GLN A 42 -5.05 -11.71 -1.28
CA GLN A 42 -5.60 -10.40 -1.61
C GLN A 42 -5.76 -10.24 -3.12
N VAL A 43 -6.95 -9.84 -3.53
CA VAL A 43 -7.29 -9.52 -4.93
C VAL A 43 -7.73 -8.06 -4.99
N MET A 44 -7.34 -7.37 -6.04
CA MET A 44 -7.66 -5.97 -6.29
C MET A 44 -8.37 -5.80 -7.63
N LEU A 45 -9.14 -4.74 -7.77
CA LEU A 45 -9.65 -4.30 -9.07
C LEU A 45 -9.87 -2.79 -9.08
N LEU A 46 -10.04 -2.26 -10.28
CA LEU A 46 -10.56 -0.92 -10.50
C LEU A 46 -11.99 -1.02 -11.01
N LEU A 47 -12.91 -0.23 -10.44
CA LEU A 47 -14.26 -0.09 -10.93
C LEU A 47 -14.44 1.32 -11.48
N TYR A 48 -14.93 1.47 -12.72
CA TYR A 48 -15.26 2.78 -13.27
C TYR A 48 -16.75 3.09 -13.08
N GLY A 49 -17.08 3.86 -12.03
CA GLY A 49 -18.45 4.02 -11.57
C GLY A 49 -18.70 5.26 -10.72
N ASN A 50 -19.81 5.24 -9.99
CA ASN A 50 -20.25 6.33 -9.12
C ASN A 50 -19.94 6.01 -7.65
N ILE A 51 -19.78 7.05 -6.82
CA ILE A 51 -19.57 6.92 -5.38
C ILE A 51 -20.84 7.26 -4.57
N PRO A 52 -21.02 6.75 -3.32
CA PRO A 52 -22.31 6.78 -2.61
C PRO A 52 -22.95 8.15 -2.35
N LYS A 53 -22.21 9.27 -2.44
CA LYS A 53 -22.70 10.64 -2.19
C LYS A 53 -22.78 11.51 -3.44
N GLN A 54 -22.66 10.90 -4.61
CA GLN A 54 -22.56 11.62 -5.86
C GLN A 54 -23.95 12.05 -6.36
N THR A 55 -24.11 13.34 -6.67
CA THR A 55 -25.35 13.88 -7.23
C THR A 55 -25.34 13.89 -8.77
N ARG A 56 -24.15 14.10 -9.36
CA ARG A 56 -23.92 14.17 -10.81
C ARG A 56 -23.49 12.81 -11.36
N MET A 57 -24.45 11.94 -11.67
CA MET A 57 -24.19 10.52 -12.02
C MET A 57 -23.40 10.32 -13.34
N GLU A 58 -23.32 11.34 -14.18
CA GLU A 58 -22.48 11.33 -15.38
C GLU A 58 -20.97 11.38 -15.07
N GLN A 59 -20.59 11.90 -13.91
CA GLN A 59 -19.17 12.04 -13.51
C GLN A 59 -18.61 10.74 -12.94
N ARG A 60 -18.07 9.87 -13.77
CA ARG A 60 -17.53 8.59 -13.28
C ARG A 60 -16.12 8.74 -12.69
N HIS A 61 -15.84 7.90 -11.71
CA HIS A 61 -14.57 7.81 -11.01
C HIS A 61 -14.02 6.40 -11.15
N TRP A 62 -12.69 6.30 -11.17
CA TRP A 62 -12.03 5.02 -10.94
C TRP A 62 -11.99 4.75 -9.44
N ILE A 63 -12.47 3.59 -9.01
CA ILE A 63 -12.59 3.20 -7.61
C ILE A 63 -11.68 2.00 -7.39
N TYR A 64 -10.67 2.17 -6.54
CA TYR A 64 -9.78 1.08 -6.15
C TYR A 64 -10.44 0.23 -5.06
N GLN A 65 -10.62 -1.05 -5.37
CA GLN A 65 -11.21 -2.02 -4.47
C GLN A 65 -10.28 -3.19 -4.23
N TYR A 66 -10.41 -3.79 -3.06
CA TYR A 66 -9.71 -5.03 -2.70
C TYR A 66 -10.62 -5.96 -1.91
N ARG A 67 -10.24 -7.24 -1.87
CA ARG A 67 -10.78 -8.22 -0.93
C ARG A 67 -9.69 -9.20 -0.52
N ASN A 68 -9.79 -9.75 0.69
CA ASN A 68 -8.81 -10.68 1.25
C ASN A 68 -9.37 -12.11 1.25
N GLY A 69 -9.51 -12.71 0.07
CA GLY A 69 -10.15 -14.02 -0.13
C GLY A 69 -11.39 -13.93 -1.02
N ALA A 70 -11.71 -15.03 -1.70
CA ALA A 70 -12.79 -15.07 -2.70
C ALA A 70 -14.19 -14.94 -2.07
N GLU A 71 -14.32 -15.36 -0.81
CA GLU A 71 -15.54 -15.33 -0.01
C GLU A 71 -15.74 -14.01 0.76
N LYS A 72 -14.81 -13.06 0.64
CA LYS A 72 -14.92 -11.75 1.30
C LYS A 72 -15.54 -10.71 0.39
N GLU A 73 -16.25 -9.77 1.00
CA GLU A 73 -16.80 -8.60 0.31
C GLU A 73 -15.69 -7.68 -0.21
N TRP A 74 -15.99 -7.00 -1.31
CA TRP A 74 -15.13 -5.96 -1.85
C TRP A 74 -15.17 -4.72 -0.95
N ASN A 75 -13.99 -4.21 -0.62
CA ASN A 75 -13.81 -3.00 0.16
C ASN A 75 -13.24 -1.91 -0.75
N SER A 76 -13.84 -0.72 -0.73
CA SER A 76 -13.32 0.44 -1.48
C SER A 76 -12.41 1.26 -0.57
N PHE A 77 -11.18 1.54 -1.00
CA PHE A 77 -10.28 2.42 -0.24
C PHE A 77 -10.37 3.87 -0.69
N TYR A 78 -10.20 4.11 -1.99
CA TYR A 78 -10.21 5.45 -2.57
C TYR A 78 -10.72 5.43 -3.99
N CYS A 79 -10.97 6.63 -4.51
CA CYS A 79 -11.28 6.85 -5.91
C CYS A 79 -10.44 7.98 -6.48
N PHE A 80 -10.32 8.04 -7.80
CA PHE A 80 -9.60 9.08 -8.52
C PHE A 80 -10.30 9.40 -9.84
N THR A 81 -10.00 10.58 -10.37
CA THR A 81 -10.50 11.08 -11.66
C THR A 81 -9.40 11.02 -12.72
N GLU A 82 -9.76 11.27 -13.97
CA GLU A 82 -8.78 11.44 -15.06
C GLU A 82 -8.37 12.91 -15.27
N LEU A 83 -8.54 13.77 -14.25
CA LEU A 83 -8.07 15.15 -14.30
C LEU A 83 -6.55 15.19 -14.21
N GLU A 84 -5.95 16.15 -14.90
CA GLU A 84 -4.52 16.44 -14.78
C GLU A 84 -4.26 17.19 -13.46
N PHE A 85 -3.20 16.80 -12.77
CA PHE A 85 -2.72 17.42 -11.54
C PHE A 85 -1.29 17.90 -11.75
N PHE A 86 -0.99 19.09 -11.25
CA PHE A 86 0.34 19.68 -11.27
C PHE A 86 0.93 19.71 -9.86
N GLN A 87 2.18 20.14 -9.78
CA GLN A 87 2.94 20.22 -8.53
C GLN A 87 2.20 21.04 -7.46
N GLU A 88 1.59 22.16 -7.85
CA GLU A 88 0.87 23.08 -6.98
C GLU A 88 -0.38 22.44 -6.36
N ASP A 89 -1.09 21.59 -7.11
CA ASP A 89 -2.24 20.85 -6.60
C ASP A 89 -1.81 19.90 -5.49
N PHE A 90 -0.68 19.22 -5.69
CA PHE A 90 -0.12 18.29 -4.70
C PHE A 90 0.41 19.02 -3.46
N GLU A 91 0.93 20.23 -3.59
CA GLU A 91 1.38 21.03 -2.43
C GLU A 91 0.22 21.37 -1.50
N VAL A 92 -0.94 21.76 -2.06
CA VAL A 92 -2.16 22.02 -1.28
C VAL A 92 -2.63 20.75 -0.58
N ILE A 93 -2.72 19.63 -1.31
CA ILE A 93 -3.15 18.35 -0.76
C ILE A 93 -2.19 17.88 0.35
N ASN A 94 -0.89 17.97 0.10
CA ASN A 94 0.14 17.57 1.05
C ASN A 94 0.08 18.40 2.33
N ARG A 95 -0.15 19.72 2.22
CA ARG A 95 -0.28 20.59 3.40
C ARG A 95 -1.45 20.16 4.29
N VAL A 96 -2.61 19.86 3.70
CA VAL A 96 -3.78 19.40 4.47
C VAL A 96 -3.53 18.04 5.10
N ALA A 97 -3.02 17.08 4.30
CA ALA A 97 -2.73 15.73 4.80
C ALA A 97 -1.70 15.76 5.94
N ALA A 98 -0.58 16.47 5.76
CA ALA A 98 0.46 16.59 6.78
C ALA A 98 -0.08 17.24 8.06
N TRP A 99 -0.91 18.27 7.94
CA TRP A 99 -1.52 18.94 9.08
C TRP A 99 -2.44 18.00 9.89
N GLU A 100 -3.29 17.22 9.21
CA GLU A 100 -4.15 16.22 9.87
C GLU A 100 -3.34 15.15 10.62
N PHE A 101 -2.28 14.62 9.99
CA PHE A 101 -1.40 13.65 10.63
C PHE A 101 -0.69 14.23 11.86
N PHE A 102 -0.20 15.48 11.74
CA PHE A 102 0.43 16.18 12.84
C PHE A 102 -0.53 16.40 14.02
N GLN A 103 -1.74 16.90 13.76
CA GLN A 103 -2.74 17.15 14.82
C GLN A 103 -3.15 15.88 15.56
N ARG A 104 -3.23 14.74 14.85
CA ARG A 104 -3.62 13.45 15.45
C ARG A 104 -2.46 12.77 16.19
N GLY A 105 -1.22 13.20 15.97
CA GLY A 105 -0.03 12.53 16.50
C GLY A 105 0.14 11.10 15.98
N THR A 106 -0.46 10.77 14.84
CA THR A 106 -0.44 9.42 14.28
C THR A 106 0.92 9.16 13.62
N VAL A 107 1.55 8.04 13.96
CA VAL A 107 2.76 7.57 13.28
C VAL A 107 2.40 6.37 12.42
N VAL A 108 2.58 6.46 11.10
CA VAL A 108 2.41 5.33 10.19
C VAL A 108 3.63 5.23 9.30
N VAL A 109 4.25 4.05 9.26
CA VAL A 109 5.30 3.72 8.30
C VAL A 109 4.96 2.36 7.72
N ALA A 110 5.03 2.22 6.40
CA ALA A 110 4.78 0.97 5.71
C ALA A 110 5.92 0.66 4.75
N LYS A 111 6.28 -0.62 4.65
CA LYS A 111 7.29 -1.13 3.72
C LYS A 111 6.85 -2.49 3.19
N SER A 112 6.94 -2.67 1.89
CA SER A 112 6.79 -3.97 1.23
C SER A 112 8.07 -4.80 1.43
N ILE A 113 7.91 -6.09 1.69
CA ILE A 113 9.00 -7.05 1.86
C ILE A 113 9.20 -7.79 0.54
N ARG A 114 10.41 -7.73 -0.01
CA ARG A 114 10.75 -8.42 -1.26
C ARG A 114 11.19 -9.85 -0.99
N GLN A 115 10.96 -10.71 -1.96
CA GLN A 115 11.51 -12.06 -1.96
C GLN A 115 13.04 -12.01 -1.92
N GLY A 116 13.67 -12.81 -1.05
CA GLY A 116 15.12 -12.84 -0.88
C GLY A 116 15.71 -11.63 -0.14
N GLU A 117 14.90 -10.64 0.26
CA GLU A 117 15.35 -9.61 1.20
C GLU A 117 15.72 -10.31 2.52
N GLU A 118 16.91 -10.04 3.05
CA GLU A 118 17.32 -10.44 4.41
C GLU A 118 16.52 -9.66 5.46
N ALA A 119 15.19 -9.70 5.37
CA ALA A 119 14.32 -9.26 6.42
C ALA A 119 14.38 -10.36 7.49
N VAL A 120 15.30 -10.20 8.45
CA VAL A 120 15.36 -11.00 9.67
C VAL A 120 14.10 -10.70 10.50
N ILE A 121 12.97 -11.24 10.07
CA ILE A 121 11.71 -11.18 10.80
C ILE A 121 11.79 -12.34 11.79
N TYR A 122 12.28 -12.03 12.99
CA TYR A 122 12.41 -12.96 14.11
C TYR A 122 11.05 -13.58 14.46
N ARG A 123 10.69 -14.68 13.82
CA ARG A 123 9.90 -15.74 14.44
C ARG A 123 10.92 -16.79 14.87
N SER A 124 11.27 -16.79 16.16
CA SER A 124 11.79 -18.00 16.81
C SER A 124 12.83 -18.82 16.00
N LYS A 125 14.05 -18.32 15.78
CA LYS A 125 15.20 -19.11 15.25
C LYS A 125 14.96 -19.95 13.96
N GLU A 126 13.87 -19.75 13.22
CA GLU A 126 13.61 -20.52 12.01
C GLU A 126 13.53 -19.59 10.81
N VAL A 127 14.42 -19.85 9.85
CA VAL A 127 14.46 -19.20 8.55
C VAL A 127 13.16 -19.55 7.83
N ILE A 128 12.21 -18.61 7.77
CA ILE A 128 10.99 -18.79 6.99
C ILE A 128 11.34 -18.50 5.53
N VAL A 129 11.80 -19.56 4.87
CA VAL A 129 11.94 -19.71 3.41
C VAL A 129 12.87 -18.69 2.75
N GLN A 130 14.12 -19.11 2.48
CA GLN A 130 14.90 -18.54 1.38
C GLN A 130 14.22 -18.92 0.07
N ILE A 131 13.35 -18.07 -0.45
CA ILE A 131 12.90 -18.22 -1.82
C ILE A 131 13.95 -17.52 -2.69
N GLN A 132 14.70 -18.29 -3.47
CA GLN A 132 15.65 -17.76 -4.43
C GLN A 132 14.91 -16.84 -5.39
N ALA A 133 15.43 -15.62 -5.60
CA ALA A 133 14.95 -14.75 -6.65
C ALA A 133 15.18 -15.47 -7.99
N VAL A 134 14.10 -15.75 -8.73
CA VAL A 134 14.17 -16.30 -10.08
C VAL A 134 14.04 -15.13 -11.05
N GLY A 135 15.16 -14.69 -11.64
CA GLY A 135 15.20 -13.59 -12.62
C GLY A 135 15.18 -12.18 -12.02
N ASP A 136 14.97 -11.17 -12.88
CA ASP A 136 14.93 -9.75 -12.51
C ASP A 136 13.57 -9.31 -11.92
N GLU A 137 12.61 -10.23 -11.76
CA GLU A 137 11.27 -9.90 -11.27
C GLU A 137 11.27 -9.65 -9.76
N VAL A 138 10.78 -8.47 -9.37
CA VAL A 138 10.60 -8.10 -7.96
C VAL A 138 9.31 -8.73 -7.44
N ASN A 139 9.44 -9.81 -6.68
CA ASN A 139 8.31 -10.44 -6.03
C ASN A 139 8.08 -9.89 -4.61
N ILE A 140 6.88 -9.39 -4.33
CA ILE A 140 6.50 -8.90 -2.99
C ILE A 140 5.87 -10.04 -2.20
N VAL A 141 6.53 -10.45 -1.11
CA VAL A 141 6.13 -11.61 -0.28
C VAL A 141 5.48 -11.21 1.03
N GLY A 142 5.53 -9.92 1.38
CA GLY A 142 4.93 -9.44 2.61
C GLY A 142 4.96 -7.93 2.73
N LYS A 143 4.54 -7.48 3.91
CA LYS A 143 4.61 -6.10 4.35
C LYS A 143 4.89 -6.00 5.83
N ILE A 144 5.60 -4.95 6.20
CA ILE A 144 5.83 -4.54 7.58
C ILE A 144 5.32 -3.11 7.76
N MET A 145 4.62 -2.87 8.86
CA MET A 145 4.02 -1.57 9.16
C MET A 145 4.25 -1.21 10.62
N LEU A 146 4.70 0.00 10.88
CA LEU A 146 4.68 0.59 12.21
C LEU A 146 3.44 1.49 12.28
N VAL A 147 2.50 1.16 13.16
CA VAL A 147 1.30 1.97 13.40
C VAL A 147 1.28 2.39 14.85
N ASN A 148 1.52 3.68 15.07
CA ASN A 148 1.76 4.31 16.35
C ASN A 148 2.92 3.63 17.11
N ASN A 149 2.57 2.64 17.93
CA ASN A 149 3.50 1.94 18.80
C ASN A 149 3.64 0.46 18.44
N GLU A 150 2.86 -0.05 17.49
CA GLU A 150 2.83 -1.47 17.15
C GLU A 150 3.53 -1.74 15.82
N LEU A 151 4.48 -2.67 15.83
CA LEU A 151 5.07 -3.23 14.63
C LEU A 151 4.25 -4.42 14.16
N LYS A 152 3.77 -4.37 12.93
CA LYS A 152 2.87 -5.35 12.33
C LYS A 152 3.50 -5.95 11.08
N VAL A 153 3.41 -7.26 10.94
CA VAL A 153 3.90 -7.99 9.76
C VAL A 153 2.78 -8.82 9.16
N ASN A 154 2.73 -8.85 7.82
CA ASN A 154 1.86 -9.73 7.05
C ASN A 154 2.65 -10.32 5.87
N MET A 155 2.83 -11.64 5.84
CA MET A 155 3.57 -12.37 4.80
C MET A 155 2.64 -13.01 3.76
N GLY A 156 1.61 -12.29 3.30
CA GLY A 156 0.63 -12.84 2.35
C GLY A 156 -0.54 -13.57 3.00
N GLY A 157 -0.90 -13.22 4.24
CA GLY A 157 -2.07 -13.79 4.90
C GLY A 157 -2.59 -12.88 5.99
N ARG A 158 -2.47 -13.33 7.25
CA ARG A 158 -2.97 -12.58 8.40
C ARG A 158 -1.90 -11.64 8.95
N THR A 159 -2.28 -10.39 9.18
CA THR A 159 -1.47 -9.41 9.90
C THR A 159 -1.29 -9.82 11.36
N ARG A 160 -0.05 -9.72 11.88
CA ARG A 160 0.29 -10.00 13.27
C ARG A 160 1.11 -8.86 13.85
N VAL A 161 0.86 -8.51 15.10
CA VAL A 161 1.75 -7.63 15.87
C VAL A 161 2.96 -8.47 16.28
N VAL A 162 4.16 -7.99 15.96
CA VAL A 162 5.42 -8.67 16.25
C VAL A 162 6.25 -7.95 17.31
N ASP A 163 5.94 -6.66 17.55
CA ASP A 163 6.58 -5.87 18.60
C ASP A 163 5.68 -4.68 18.98
N SER A 164 5.86 -4.14 20.18
CA SER A 164 5.14 -2.97 20.69
C SER A 164 6.06 -2.09 21.54
N PHE A 165 6.08 -0.79 21.27
CA PHE A 165 7.03 0.16 21.86
C PHE A 165 6.32 1.12 22.81
N THR A 166 6.83 1.26 24.04
CA THR A 166 6.31 2.21 25.02
C THR A 166 7.06 3.53 25.02
N THR A 167 8.33 3.52 24.60
CA THR A 167 9.18 4.72 24.58
C THR A 167 9.43 5.23 23.15
N LYS A 168 9.69 6.53 23.03
CA LYS A 168 10.11 7.14 21.75
C LYS A 168 11.42 6.54 21.26
N ALA A 169 12.36 6.26 22.16
CA ALA A 169 13.68 5.72 21.83
C ALA A 169 13.58 4.34 21.18
N ASP A 170 12.78 3.43 21.75
CA ASP A 170 12.58 2.09 21.19
C ASP A 170 11.93 2.17 19.80
N ARG A 171 10.96 3.07 19.63
CA ARG A 171 10.32 3.31 18.33
C ARG A 171 11.31 3.85 17.29
N MET A 172 12.24 4.72 17.68
CA MET A 172 13.29 5.23 16.78
C MET A 172 14.27 4.11 16.38
N LEU A 173 14.64 3.25 17.31
CA LEU A 173 15.44 2.05 17.01
C LEU A 173 14.72 1.11 16.05
N ALA A 174 13.40 0.95 16.21
CA ALA A 174 12.57 0.16 15.31
C ALA A 174 12.50 0.75 13.90
N LEU A 175 12.36 2.08 13.77
CA LEU A 175 12.41 2.78 12.47
C LEU A 175 13.72 2.50 11.74
N ARG A 176 14.84 2.59 12.45
CA ARG A 176 16.17 2.32 11.89
C ARG A 176 16.31 0.87 11.45
N LYS A 177 15.94 -0.06 12.34
CA LYS A 177 16.09 -1.51 12.13
C LYS A 177 15.22 -2.03 10.99
N TRP A 178 13.95 -1.65 10.96
CA TRP A 178 12.96 -2.30 10.08
C TRP A 178 12.66 -1.51 8.80
N PHE A 179 12.82 -0.19 8.85
CA PHE A 179 12.46 0.70 7.74
C PHE A 179 13.65 1.45 7.15
N SER A 180 14.85 1.28 7.74
CA SER A 180 16.05 2.01 7.33
C SER A 180 15.89 3.53 7.43
N ILE A 181 15.04 3.99 8.35
CA ILE A 181 14.77 5.41 8.61
C ILE A 181 15.51 5.80 9.90
N SER A 182 16.42 6.77 9.80
CA SER A 182 17.03 7.41 10.96
C SER A 182 16.43 8.80 11.12
N VAL A 183 16.01 9.13 12.33
CA VAL A 183 15.50 10.45 12.70
C VAL A 183 16.49 11.01 13.71
N GLU A 184 17.08 12.16 13.42
CA GLU A 184 17.98 12.89 14.31
C GLU A 184 17.21 13.67 15.39
#